data_AF-A0A1G2X524-F1
#
_entry.id   AF-A0A1G2X524-F1
#
_cell.length_a   1.000
_cell.length_b   1.000
_cell.length_c   1.000
_cell.angle_alpha   90.00
_cell.angle_beta   90.00
_cell.angle_gamma   90.00
#
_symmetry.space_group_name_H-M   'P 1'
#
loop_
_entity.id
_entity.type
_entity.pdbx_description
1 polymer ?
#
loop_
_entity_poly.entity_id
_entity_poly.type
_entity_poly.pdbx_seq_one_letter_code
_entity_poly.pdbx_strand_id
1 'polypeptide(L)' 'MPFNKNKDEVYRILGMVGSFGFTTAGAIAGGYFLGNYLDKKLNTAPWFMLSFILLGIAGSFIEFFKLIKKLSRENDR' A
#
# COMPACT_ATOMS: atom_id res chain seq x y z
N MET A 1 0.48 33.02 18.07
CA MET A 1 -0.60 32.08 18.44
C MET A 1 -0.53 30.85 17.53
N PRO A 2 -0.18 29.65 18.03
CA PRO A 2 -0.10 28.46 17.18
C PRO A 2 -1.37 27.61 17.29
N PHE A 3 -2.39 27.93 16.50
CA PHE A 3 -3.59 27.09 16.30
C PHE A 3 -3.68 26.49 14.87
N ASN A 4 -2.66 26.68 14.02
CA ASN A 4 -2.68 26.20 12.62
C ASN A 4 -2.12 24.78 12.40
N LYS A 5 -1.60 24.11 13.44
CA LYS A 5 -1.00 22.76 13.30
C LYS A 5 -1.97 21.70 12.75
N ASN A 6 -3.26 21.79 13.08
CA ASN A 6 -4.23 20.74 12.74
C ASN A 6 -4.54 20.63 11.24
N LYS A 7 -4.59 21.73 10.49
CA LYS A 7 -4.92 21.66 9.06
C LYS A 7 -3.76 21.09 8.26
N ASP A 8 -2.56 21.59 8.53
CA ASP A 8 -1.33 21.18 7.86
C ASP A 8 -1.05 19.68 8.11
N GLU A 9 -1.29 19.22 9.35
CA GLU A 9 -1.17 17.81 9.72
C GLU A 9 -2.23 16.94 9.04
N VAL A 10 -3.49 17.39 8.97
CA VAL A 10 -4.56 16.69 8.25
C VAL A 10 -4.24 16.58 6.76
N TYR A 11 -3.74 17.64 6.10
CA TYR A 11 -3.30 17.58 4.70
C TYR A 11 -2.12 16.61 4.52
N ARG A 12 -1.17 16.59 5.46
CA ARG A 12 -0.03 15.67 5.43
C ARG A 12 -0.46 14.21 5.58
N ILE A 13 -1.40 13.94 6.50
CA ILE A 13 -1.99 12.61 6.69
C ILE A 13 -2.79 12.20 5.45
N LEU A 14 -3.59 13.10 4.87
CA LEU A 14 -4.34 12.85 3.63
C LEU A 14 -3.40 12.48 2.48
N GLY A 15 -2.32 13.23 2.29
CA GLY A 15 -1.32 12.94 1.25
C GLY A 15 -0.63 11.59 1.46
N MET A 16 -0.34 11.24 2.71
CA MET A 16 0.24 9.93 3.06
C MET A 16 -0.72 8.77 2.80
N VAL A 17 -1.99 8.89 3.23
CA VAL A 17 -3.00 7.85 3.03
C VAL A 17 -3.36 7.72 1.54
N GLY A 18 -3.46 8.84 0.82
CA GLY A 18 -3.72 8.84 -0.62
C GLY A 18 -2.60 8.18 -1.43
N SER A 19 -1.34 8.52 -1.15
CA SER A 19 -0.18 7.89 -1.80
C SER A 19 -0.06 6.40 -1.46
N PHE A 20 -0.35 6.02 -0.21
CA PHE A 20 -0.44 4.61 0.20
C PHE A 20 -1.51 3.85 -0.57
N GLY A 21 -2.74 4.39 -0.64
CA GLY A 21 -3.84 3.78 -1.37
C GLY A 21 -3.55 3.64 -2.87
N PHE A 22 -2.97 4.67 -3.50
CA PHE A 22 -2.61 4.62 -4.91
C PHE A 22 -1.52 3.58 -5.20
N THR A 23 -0.48 3.52 -4.35
CA THR A 23 0.60 2.53 -4.47
C THR A 23 0.08 1.11 -4.28
N THR A 24 -0.78 0.90 -3.28
CA THR A 24 -1.43 -0.40 -2.99
C THR A 24 -2.31 -0.84 -4.16
N ALA A 25 -3.14 0.05 -4.70
CA ALA A 25 -3.99 -0.23 -5.86
C ALA A 25 -3.15 -0.58 -7.10
N GLY A 26 -2.05 0.15 -7.34
CA GLY A 26 -1.11 -0.15 -8.41
C GLY A 26 -0.44 -1.52 -8.24
N ALA A 27 -0.03 -1.88 -7.03
CA ALA A 27 0.57 -3.18 -6.74
C ALA A 27 -0.42 -4.34 -6.96
N ILE A 28 -1.67 -4.18 -6.51
CA ILE A 28 -2.74 -5.18 -6.71
C ILE A 28 -3.07 -5.30 -8.20
N ALA A 29 -3.23 -4.19 -8.92
CA ALA A 29 -3.51 -4.19 -10.35
C ALA A 29 -2.35 -4.86 -11.13
N GLY A 30 -1.11 -4.50 -10.81
CA GLY A 30 0.08 -5.11 -11.39
C GLY A 30 0.14 -6.62 -11.14
N GLY A 31 -0.06 -7.04 -9.88
CA GLY A 31 -0.09 -8.46 -9.50
C GLY A 31 -1.21 -9.24 -10.17
N TYR A 32 -2.40 -8.64 -10.32
CA TYR A 32 -3.53 -9.23 -11.04
C TYR A 32 -3.22 -9.42 -12.53
N PHE A 33 -2.75 -8.39 -13.22
CA PHE A 33 -2.43 -8.47 -14.65
C PHE A 33 -1.28 -9.46 -14.91
N LEU A 34 -0.21 -9.40 -14.11
CA LEU A 34 0.94 -10.27 -14.25
C LEU A 34 0.60 -11.72 -13.89
N GLY A 35 -0.14 -11.93 -12.79
CA GLY A 35 -0.58 -13.23 -12.33
C GLY A 35 -1.57 -13.89 -13.29
N ASN A 36 -2.54 -13.15 -13.82
CA ASN A 36 -3.47 -13.64 -14.83
C ASN A 36 -2.77 -14.00 -16.14
N TYR A 37 -1.76 -13.22 -16.56
CA TYR A 37 -0.96 -13.55 -17.75
C TYR A 37 -0.15 -14.84 -17.54
N LEU A 38 0.47 -15.03 -16.37
CA LEU A 38 1.18 -16.26 -16.02
C LEU A 38 0.24 -17.46 -15.92
N ASP A 39 -0.90 -17.32 -15.24
CA ASP A 39 -1.88 -18.40 -15.05
C ASP A 39 -2.44 -18.89 -16.39
N LYS A 40 -2.70 -17.98 -17.35
CA LYS A 40 -3.09 -18.36 -18.71
C LYS A 40 -2.00 -19.12 -19.46
N LYS A 41 -0.74 -18.74 -19.27
CA LYS A 41 0.41 -19.39 -19.94
C LYS A 41 0.70 -20.77 -19.34
N LEU A 42 0.48 -20.95 -18.05
CA LEU A 42 0.78 -22.19 -17.30
C LEU A 42 -0.44 -23.11 -17.14
N ASN A 43 -1.65 -22.69 -17.56
CA ASN A 43 -2.92 -23.40 -17.30
C ASN A 43 -3.22 -23.65 -15.81
N THR A 44 -2.54 -22.96 -14.89
CA THR A 44 -2.70 -23.08 -13.43
C THR A 44 -3.73 -22.12 -12.86
N ALA A 45 -4.56 -21.50 -13.70
CA ALA A 45 -5.55 -20.53 -13.26
C ALA A 45 -6.43 -21.11 -12.14
N PRO A 46 -6.57 -20.46 -10.96
CA PRO A 46 -6.17 -19.07 -10.64
C PRO A 46 -5.04 -18.97 -9.56
N TRP A 47 -4.12 -19.92 -9.49
CA TRP A 47 -3.19 -20.03 -8.35
C TRP A 47 -2.12 -18.92 -8.32
N PHE A 48 -1.51 -18.56 -9.45
CA PHE A 48 -0.52 -17.47 -9.47
C PHE A 48 -1.17 -16.11 -9.27
N MET A 49 -2.35 -15.88 -9.84
CA MET A 49 -3.10 -14.65 -9.59
C MET A 49 -3.38 -14.48 -8.08
N LEU A 50 -3.80 -15.55 -7.41
CA LEU A 50 -4.11 -15.52 -5.98
C LEU A 50 -2.85 -15.24 -5.14
N SER A 51 -1.72 -15.88 -5.46
CA SER A 51 -0.46 -15.67 -4.74
C SER A 51 0.07 -14.24 -4.92
N PHE A 52 0.03 -13.68 -6.14
CA PHE A 52 0.47 -12.31 -6.40
C PHE A 52 -0.42 -11.27 -5.73
N ILE A 53 -1.73 -11.49 -5.67
CA ILE A 53 -2.64 -10.61 -4.92
C ILE A 53 -2.34 -10.70 -3.42
N LEU A 54 -2.20 -11.90 -2.87
CA LEU A 54 -1.86 -12.10 -1.45
C LEU A 54 -0.53 -11.43 -1.09
N LEU A 55 0.49 -11.57 -1.94
CA LEU A 55 1.78 -10.92 -1.77
C LEU A 55 1.67 -9.39 -1.90
N GLY A 56 0.85 -8.88 -2.82
CA GLY A 56 0.59 -7.45 -2.98
C GLY A 56 -0.09 -6.84 -1.75
N ILE A 57 -1.07 -7.54 -1.18
CA ILE A 57 -1.74 -7.15 0.07
C ILE A 57 -0.72 -7.18 1.22
N ALA A 58 -0.02 -8.30 1.40
CA ALA A 58 0.96 -8.44 2.47
C ALA A 58 2.06 -7.37 2.41
N GLY A 59 2.61 -7.11 1.22
CA GLY A 59 3.61 -6.07 0.98
C GLY A 59 3.09 -4.68 1.34
N SER A 60 1.86 -4.36 0.92
CA SER A 60 1.23 -3.08 1.24
C SER A 60 1.04 -2.91 2.76
N PHE A 61 0.60 -3.96 3.47
CA PHE A 61 0.49 -3.90 4.93
C PHE A 61 1.86 -3.70 5.61
N ILE A 62 2.93 -4.35 5.14
CA ILE A 62 4.28 -4.17 5.69
C ILE A 62 4.75 -2.72 5.53
N GLU A 63 4.56 -2.12 4.35
CA GLU A 63 4.87 -0.72 4.07
C GLU A 63 4.09 0.22 5.02
N PHE A 64 2.80 -0.07 5.22
CA PHE A 64 1.91 0.68 6.10
C PHE A 64 2.36 0.66 7.56
N PHE A 65 2.66 -0.53 8.11
CA PHE A 65 3.15 -0.65 9.49
C PHE A 65 4.50 0.05 9.66
N LYS A 66 5.37 0.00 8.66
CA LYS A 66 6.66 0.70 8.67
C LYS A 66 6.48 2.23 8.68
N LEU A 67 5.52 2.75 7.90
CA LEU A 67 5.15 4.17 7.89
C LEU A 67 4.61 4.62 9.25
N ILE A 68 3.67 3.89 9.84
CA ILE A 68 3.12 4.19 11.16
C ILE A 68 4.23 4.18 12.23
N LYS A 69 5.09 3.15 12.24
CA LYS A 69 6.19 3.06 13.20
C LYS A 69 7.20 4.19 13.05
N LYS A 70 7.40 4.69 11.82
CA LYS A 70 8.25 5.85 11.54
C LYS A 70 7.62 7.14 12.06
N LEU A 71 6.34 7.36 11.78
CA LEU A 71 5.57 8.51 12.27
C LEU A 71 5.52 8.58 13.80
N SER A 72 5.26 7.43 14.45
CA SER A 72 5.22 7.35 15.91
C SER A 72 6.56 7.71 16.54
N ARG A 73 7.69 7.27 15.96
CA ARG A 73 9.03 7.63 16.46
C ARG A 73 9.42 9.08 16.22
N GLU A 74 8.86 9.71 15.18
CA GLU A 74 9.13 11.11 14.87
C GLU A 74 8.30 12.05 15.75
N ASN A 75 7.14 11.60 16.24
CA ASN A 75 6.34 12.36 17.20
C ASN A 75 6.90 12.35 18.63
N ASP A 76 7.78 11.39 18.96
CA ASP A 76 8.45 11.26 20.27
C ASP A 76 9.78 12.05 20.38
N ARG A 77 10.20 12.77 19.33
CA ARG A 77 11.40 13.65 19.34
C ARG A 77 11.02 15.11 19.17
#